data_AF-A0A103ELB2-F1
#
_entry.id   AF-A0A103ELB2-F1
#
_cell.length_a   1.000
_cell.length_b   1.000
_cell.length_c   1.000
_cell.angle_alpha   90.00
_cell.angle_beta   90.00
_cell.angle_gamma   90.00
#
_symmetry.space_group_name_H-M   'P 1'
#
loop_
_entity.id
_entity.type
_entity.pdbx_description
1 polymer ?
#
loop_
_entity_poly.entity_id
_entity_poly.type
_entity_poly.pdbx_seq_one_letter_code
_entity_poly.pdbx_strand_id
1 'polypeptide(L)'
;MNILIATEPSRCEKDEEGRYRGLAALRQLPQELFAAFGLGRWLGHERRRAVQRRYQAAAREARAAAERMDAQQGVAQLKLALASAGHRRPRSAAPASHKRPPDYAAAAPPLDERVARRIGAIKLKHPDWTREQCIDTALEEIASPQA
;
A
#
# COMPACT_ATOMS: atom_id res chain seq x y z
N MET A 1 -10.64 -2.34 -59.86
CA MET A 1 -11.44 -2.44 -58.63
C MET A 1 -10.92 -3.65 -57.89
N ASN A 2 -9.94 -3.47 -57.01
CA ASN A 2 -9.27 -4.58 -56.32
C ASN A 2 -10.01 -4.87 -55.02
N ILE A 3 -10.74 -5.98 -54.99
CA ILE A 3 -11.35 -6.50 -53.78
C ILE A 3 -10.23 -7.20 -53.01
N LEU A 4 -9.75 -6.56 -51.93
CA LEU A 4 -8.83 -7.19 -50.99
C LEU A 4 -9.58 -8.33 -50.30
N ILE A 5 -9.25 -9.57 -50.64
CA ILE A 5 -9.71 -10.75 -49.91
C ILE A 5 -9.01 -10.71 -48.55
N ALA A 6 -9.70 -10.15 -47.56
CA ALA A 6 -9.25 -10.17 -46.18
C ALA A 6 -9.25 -11.63 -45.73
N THR A 7 -8.06 -12.19 -45.50
CA THR A 7 -7.89 -13.47 -44.82
C THR A 7 -8.64 -13.42 -43.50
N GLU A 8 -9.64 -14.28 -43.30
CA GLU A 8 -10.46 -14.29 -42.09
C GLU A 8 -9.54 -14.39 -40.87
N PRO A 9 -9.50 -13.37 -39.98
CA PRO A 9 -8.78 -13.51 -38.74
C PRO A 9 -9.54 -14.54 -37.89
N SER A 10 -8.83 -15.56 -37.39
CA SER A 10 -9.43 -16.63 -36.59
C SER A 10 -10.34 -16.05 -35.52
N ARG A 11 -11.62 -16.47 -35.55
CA ARG A 11 -12.69 -16.01 -34.65
C ARG A 11 -12.44 -16.41 -33.19
N CYS A 12 -11.40 -17.18 -32.93
CA CYS A 12 -10.99 -17.62 -31.62
C CYS A 12 -9.45 -17.69 -31.53
N GLU A 13 -8.93 -17.33 -30.36
CA GLU A 13 -7.57 -17.67 -29.94
C GLU A 13 -7.63 -18.99 -29.15
N LYS A 14 -6.66 -19.88 -29.40
CA LYS A 14 -6.48 -21.10 -28.63
C LYS A 14 -5.43 -20.83 -27.55
N ASP A 15 -5.82 -21.03 -26.30
CA ASP A 15 -4.93 -20.88 -25.14
C ASP A 15 -3.91 -22.02 -25.07
N GLU A 16 -2.87 -21.88 -24.24
CA GLU A 16 -1.83 -22.89 -24.05
C GLU A 16 -2.41 -24.22 -23.52
N GLU A 17 -3.49 -24.17 -22.73
CA GLU A 17 -4.25 -25.32 -22.25
C GLU A 17 -5.27 -25.86 -23.26
N GLY A 18 -5.24 -25.36 -24.50
CA GLY A 18 -6.08 -25.81 -25.60
C GLY A 18 -7.53 -25.33 -25.57
N ARG A 19 -7.86 -24.35 -24.72
CA ARG A 19 -9.19 -23.73 -24.64
C ARG A 19 -9.37 -22.69 -25.73
N TYR A 20 -10.55 -22.61 -26.32
CA TYR A 20 -10.86 -21.58 -27.32
C TYR A 20 -11.51 -20.36 -26.67
N ARG A 21 -10.91 -19.19 -26.85
CA ARG A 21 -11.48 -17.90 -26.45
C ARG A 21 -12.01 -17.19 -27.68
N GLY A 22 -13.32 -16.95 -27.73
CA GLY A 22 -13.95 -16.17 -28.79
C GLY A 22 -13.43 -14.73 -28.80
N LEU A 23 -12.89 -14.29 -29.93
CA LEU A 23 -12.50 -12.90 -30.12
C LEU A 23 -13.74 -12.13 -30.59
N ALA A 24 -14.03 -10.99 -29.95
CA ALA A 24 -15.13 -10.14 -30.38
C ALA A 24 -14.88 -9.69 -31.83
N ALA A 25 -15.83 -9.97 -32.74
CA ALA A 25 -15.69 -9.76 -34.18
C ALA A 25 -15.23 -8.35 -34.57
N LEU A 26 -15.56 -7.33 -33.77
CA LEU A 26 -15.19 -5.93 -34.01
C LEU A 26 -13.72 -5.62 -33.71
N ARG A 27 -13.01 -6.46 -32.95
CA ARG A 27 -11.62 -6.21 -32.56
C ARG A 27 -10.64 -6.41 -33.73
N GLN A 28 -11.06 -7.11 -34.78
CA GLN A 28 -10.20 -7.53 -35.90
C GLN A 28 -10.52 -6.81 -37.22
N LEU A 29 -11.41 -5.82 -37.24
CA LEU A 29 -11.68 -5.08 -38.47
C LEU A 29 -10.49 -4.19 -38.86
N PRO A 30 -10.02 -4.25 -40.12
CA PRO A 30 -8.95 -3.41 -40.62
C PRO A 30 -9.33 -1.92 -40.50
N GLN A 31 -8.36 -1.08 -40.13
CA GLN A 31 -8.58 0.36 -39.97
C GLN A 31 -9.01 1.02 -41.28
N GLU A 32 -8.54 0.47 -42.39
CA GLU A 32 -8.83 0.85 -43.77
C GLU A 32 -10.32 0.78 -44.06
N LEU A 33 -11.04 -0.18 -43.48
CA LEU A 33 -12.50 -0.29 -43.62
C LEU A 33 -13.19 0.93 -42.99
N PHE A 34 -12.78 1.32 -41.78
CA PHE A 34 -13.32 2.52 -41.13
C PHE A 34 -12.96 3.79 -41.91
N ALA A 35 -11.76 3.85 -42.49
CA ALA A 35 -11.37 4.98 -43.34
C ALA A 35 -12.23 5.06 -44.61
N ALA A 36 -12.48 3.93 -45.27
CA ALA A 36 -13.33 3.84 -46.46
C ALA A 36 -14.77 4.32 -46.21
N PHE A 37 -15.28 4.13 -44.99
CA PHE A 37 -16.59 4.64 -44.56
C PHE A 37 -16.56 6.03 -43.91
N GLY A 38 -15.42 6.74 -43.92
CA GLY A 38 -15.30 8.08 -43.31
C GLY A 38 -15.28 8.09 -41.77
N LEU A 39 -15.20 6.91 -41.13
CA LEU A 39 -15.21 6.73 -39.68
C LEU A 39 -13.80 6.69 -39.06
N GLY A 40 -12.73 6.93 -39.83
CA GLY A 40 -11.35 6.83 -39.34
C GLY A 40 -11.06 7.74 -38.13
N ARG A 41 -11.57 8.98 -38.12
CA ARG A 41 -11.43 9.90 -36.96
C ARG A 41 -12.18 9.38 -35.74
N TRP A 42 -13.38 8.83 -35.93
CA TRP A 42 -14.20 8.24 -34.87
C TRP A 42 -13.53 7.02 -34.24
N LEU A 43 -12.97 6.12 -35.07
CA LEU A 43 -12.19 4.96 -34.61
C LEU A 43 -11.01 5.40 -33.74
N GLY A 44 -10.27 6.43 -34.14
CA GLY A 44 -9.17 6.98 -33.34
C GLY A 44 -9.63 7.53 -31.99
N HIS A 45 -10.76 8.23 -31.95
CA HIS A 45 -11.37 8.71 -30.71
C HIS A 45 -11.76 7.55 -29.78
N GLU A 46 -12.49 6.57 -30.30
CA GLU A 46 -12.98 5.43 -29.51
C GLU A 46 -11.82 4.53 -29.00
N ARG A 47 -10.76 4.34 -29.79
CA ARG A 47 -9.55 3.64 -29.32
C ARG A 47 -8.89 4.35 -28.15
N ARG A 48 -8.68 5.67 -28.24
CA ARG A 48 -8.12 6.47 -27.12
C ARG A 48 -9.02 6.39 -25.88
N ARG A 49 -10.34 6.48 -26.07
CA ARG A 49 -11.33 6.37 -24.99
C ARG A 49 -11.29 5.00 -24.31
N ALA A 50 -11.16 3.92 -25.08
CA ALA A 50 -11.03 2.56 -24.54
C ALA A 50 -9.74 2.37 -23.72
N VAL A 51 -8.62 2.91 -24.21
CA VAL A 51 -7.33 2.91 -23.47
C VAL A 51 -7.47 3.67 -22.16
N GLN A 52 -8.06 4.88 -22.19
CA GLN A 52 -8.28 5.68 -21.00
C GLN A 52 -9.14 4.96 -19.95
N ARG A 53 -10.19 4.24 -20.38
CA ARG A 53 -11.02 3.43 -19.48
C ARG A 53 -10.22 2.32 -18.79
N ARG A 54 -9.30 1.65 -19.50
CA ARG A 54 -8.42 0.63 -18.91
C ARG A 54 -7.51 1.23 -17.85
N TYR A 55 -6.87 2.37 -18.13
CA TYR A 55 -6.05 3.08 -17.15
C TYR A 55 -6.86 3.50 -15.92
N GLN A 56 -8.06 4.03 -16.11
CA GLN A 56 -8.94 4.40 -14.99
C GLN A 56 -9.37 3.18 -14.16
N ALA A 57 -9.68 2.05 -14.79
CA ALA A 57 -10.01 0.82 -14.09
C ALA A 57 -8.83 0.32 -13.25
N ALA A 58 -7.64 0.25 -13.83
CA ALA A 58 -6.42 -0.15 -13.12
C ALA A 58 -6.08 0.79 -11.95
N ALA A 59 -6.23 2.11 -12.15
CA ALA A 59 -6.01 3.09 -11.09
C ALA A 59 -7.00 2.94 -9.93
N ARG A 60 -8.28 2.64 -10.21
CA ARG A 60 -9.28 2.36 -9.17
C ARG A 60 -8.97 1.08 -8.41
N GLU A 61 -8.54 0.04 -9.11
CA GLU A 61 -8.13 -1.22 -8.48
C GLU A 61 -6.90 -1.03 -7.58
N ALA A 62 -5.90 -0.28 -8.04
CA ALA A 62 -4.72 0.05 -7.24
C ALA A 62 -5.08 0.84 -5.97
N ARG A 63 -6.00 1.82 -6.07
CA ARG A 63 -6.49 2.56 -4.90
C ARG A 63 -7.24 1.66 -3.92
N ALA A 64 -8.16 0.83 -4.42
CA ALA A 64 -8.88 -0.12 -3.58
C ALA A 64 -7.94 -1.14 -2.91
N ALA A 65 -6.86 -1.55 -3.57
CA ALA A 65 -5.83 -2.40 -2.98
C ALA A 65 -5.07 -1.67 -1.86
N ALA A 66 -4.67 -0.41 -2.07
CA ALA A 66 -4.02 0.40 -1.05
C ALA A 66 -4.92 0.61 0.19
N GLU A 67 -6.19 0.97 0.00
CA GLU A 67 -7.16 1.13 1.10
C GLU A 67 -7.35 -0.16 1.90
N ARG A 68 -7.34 -1.33 1.25
CA ARG A 68 -7.39 -2.63 1.94
C ARG A 68 -6.14 -2.88 2.77
N MET A 69 -4.96 -2.53 2.26
CA MET A 69 -3.70 -2.66 3.00
C MET A 69 -3.69 -1.76 4.24
N ASP A 70 -4.10 -0.50 4.10
CA ASP A 70 -4.20 0.45 5.21
C ASP A 70 -5.19 -0.03 6.28
N ALA A 71 -6.37 -0.52 5.85
CA ALA A 71 -7.36 -1.09 6.77
C ALA A 71 -6.82 -2.32 7.52
N GLN A 72 -6.10 -3.21 6.83
CA GLN A 72 -5.46 -4.37 7.45
C GLN A 72 -4.38 -3.96 8.45
N GLN A 73 -3.57 -2.95 8.14
CA GLN A 73 -2.58 -2.40 9.06
C GLN A 73 -3.24 -1.80 10.31
N GLY A 74 -4.32 -1.03 10.16
CA GLY A 74 -5.07 -0.49 11.30
C GLY A 74 -5.65 -1.58 12.20
N VAL A 75 -6.21 -2.64 11.62
CA VAL A 75 -6.71 -3.80 12.38
C VAL A 75 -5.57 -4.54 13.09
N ALA A 76 -4.41 -4.70 12.44
CA ALA A 76 -3.25 -5.35 13.06
C ALA A 76 -2.72 -4.53 14.25
N GLN A 77 -2.62 -3.21 14.11
CA GLN A 77 -2.20 -2.31 15.19
C GLN A 77 -3.20 -2.35 16.36
N LEU A 78 -4.50 -2.33 16.09
CA LEU A 78 -5.53 -2.44 17.13
C LEU A 78 -5.46 -3.79 17.87
N LYS A 79 -5.29 -4.90 17.14
CA LYS A 79 -5.11 -6.23 17.73
C LYS A 79 -3.88 -6.28 18.65
N LEU A 80 -2.76 -5.69 18.21
CA LEU A 80 -1.55 -5.61 19.02
C LEU A 80 -1.77 -4.74 20.27
N ALA A 81 -2.42 -3.59 20.13
CA ALA A 81 -2.75 -2.71 21.25
C ALA A 81 -3.67 -3.41 22.27
N LEU A 82 -4.72 -4.09 21.82
CA LEU A 82 -5.63 -4.84 22.70
C LEU A 82 -4.92 -6.01 23.39
N ALA A 83 -4.06 -6.74 22.67
CA ALA A 83 -3.23 -7.79 23.26
C ALA A 83 -2.32 -7.22 24.36
N SER A 84 -1.69 -6.07 24.13
CA SER A 84 -0.86 -5.40 25.14
C SER A 84 -1.66 -4.88 26.34
N ALA A 85 -2.91 -4.46 26.14
CA ALA A 85 -3.81 -4.00 27.20
C ALA A 85 -4.32 -5.16 28.08
N GLY A 86 -4.61 -6.32 27.49
CA GLY A 86 -5.00 -7.54 28.22
C GLY A 86 -3.91 -8.12 29.11
N HIS A 87 -2.64 -7.77 28.87
CA HIS A 87 -1.51 -8.15 29.72
C HIS A 87 -1.32 -7.21 30.92
N ARG A 88 -2.05 -6.08 31.00
CA ARG A 88 -2.12 -5.24 32.21
C ARG A 88 -3.20 -5.76 33.16
N ARG A 89 -2.97 -6.96 33.69
CA ARG A 89 -3.73 -7.47 34.85
C ARG A 89 -3.38 -6.60 36.07
N PRO A 90 -4.34 -6.08 36.84
CA PRO A 90 -4.01 -5.39 38.08
C PRO A 90 -3.37 -6.41 39.02
N ARG A 91 -2.06 -6.26 39.30
CA ARG A 91 -1.41 -6.94 40.41
C ARG A 91 -1.98 -6.34 41.71
N SER A 92 -3.13 -6.86 42.12
CA SER A 92 -3.63 -6.66 43.48
C SER A 92 -2.64 -7.32 44.45
N ALA A 93 -2.24 -6.51 45.43
CA ALA A 93 -1.28 -6.77 46.49
C ALA A 93 -1.33 -8.18 47.13
N ALA A 94 -0.16 -8.79 47.25
CA ALA A 94 0.22 -9.63 48.39
C ALA A 94 1.76 -9.59 48.54
N PRO A 95 2.30 -9.52 49.78
CA PRO A 95 3.68 -9.11 50.02
C PRO A 95 4.67 -10.28 50.01
N ALA A 96 5.93 -9.91 49.79
CA ALA A 96 7.16 -10.62 50.16
C ALA A 96 7.37 -12.06 49.63
N SER A 97 8.11 -12.13 48.52
CA SER A 97 9.10 -13.19 48.30
C SER A 97 10.10 -12.66 47.28
N HIS A 98 11.22 -12.11 47.75
CA HIS A 98 12.37 -11.77 46.92
C HIS A 98 12.92 -13.04 46.26
N LYS A 99 12.41 -13.39 45.08
CA LYS A 99 13.16 -14.20 44.12
C LYS A 99 13.86 -13.23 43.16
N ARG A 100 15.13 -13.01 43.45
CA ARG A 100 16.11 -12.30 42.63
C ARG A 100 16.06 -12.89 41.20
N PRO A 101 15.72 -12.10 40.16
CA PRO A 101 15.88 -12.54 38.78
C PRO A 101 17.38 -12.61 38.41
N PRO A 102 17.77 -13.44 37.43
CA PRO A 102 19.16 -13.63 37.07
C PRO A 102 19.75 -12.32 36.53
N ASP A 103 21.01 -12.06 36.86
CA ASP A 103 21.78 -10.87 36.51
C ASP A 103 21.82 -10.67 34.98
N TYR A 104 20.84 -9.97 34.43
CA TYR A 104 21.05 -9.13 33.26
C TYR A 104 21.51 -7.78 33.82
N ALA A 105 22.82 -7.55 33.75
CA ALA A 105 23.39 -6.22 33.92
C ALA A 105 22.53 -5.21 33.14
N ALA A 106 22.27 -4.06 33.76
CA ALA A 106 21.42 -2.97 33.28
C ALA A 106 21.76 -2.54 31.84
N ALA A 107 21.30 -3.29 30.86
CA ALA A 107 21.39 -2.90 29.46
C ALA A 107 20.40 -1.74 29.30
N ALA A 108 20.92 -0.57 28.97
CA ALA A 108 20.11 0.58 28.67
C ALA A 108 19.03 0.18 27.63
N PRO A 109 17.78 0.67 27.76
CA PRO A 109 16.76 0.44 26.76
C PRO A 109 17.30 0.82 25.36
N PRO A 110 16.87 0.11 24.31
CA PRO A 110 17.40 0.32 22.97
C PRO A 110 17.16 1.78 22.54
N LEU A 111 18.07 2.29 21.70
CA LEU A 111 18.18 3.72 21.38
C LEU A 111 16.86 4.29 20.83
N ASP A 112 16.18 3.51 20.00
CA ASP A 112 14.87 3.81 19.43
C ASP A 112 13.80 4.08 20.50
N GLU A 113 13.77 3.26 21.57
CA GLU A 113 12.83 3.42 22.67
C GLU A 113 13.16 4.67 23.51
N ARG A 114 14.45 4.97 23.71
CA ARG A 114 14.90 6.19 24.40
C ARG A 114 14.52 7.44 23.62
N VAL A 115 14.74 7.43 22.31
CA VAL A 115 14.38 8.52 21.39
C VAL A 115 12.87 8.73 21.37
N ALA A 116 12.07 7.66 21.24
CA ALA A 116 10.61 7.76 21.23
C ALA A 116 10.04 8.36 22.52
N ARG A 117 10.54 7.92 23.69
CA ARG A 117 10.14 8.52 24.98
C ARG A 117 10.51 10.00 25.06
N ARG A 118 11.67 10.37 24.51
CA ARG A 118 12.13 11.76 24.57
C ARG A 118 11.35 12.68 23.64
N ILE A 119 11.04 12.23 22.43
CA ILE A 119 10.19 12.97 21.47
C ILE A 119 8.82 13.30 22.09
N GLY A 120 8.20 12.33 22.79
CA GLY A 120 6.92 12.56 23.48
C GLY A 120 7.01 13.66 24.54
N ALA A 121 8.10 13.68 25.33
CA ALA A 121 8.33 14.72 26.33
C ALA A 121 8.60 16.10 25.70
N ILE A 122 9.32 16.16 24.58
CA ILE A 122 9.61 17.41 23.85
C ILE A 122 8.33 17.97 23.21
N LYS A 123 7.52 17.13 22.55
CA LYS A 123 6.29 17.55 21.89
C LYS A 123 5.23 18.07 22.86
N LEU A 124 5.22 17.57 24.10
CA LEU A 124 4.37 18.10 25.18
C LEU A 124 4.79 19.52 25.62
N LYS A 125 6.09 19.83 25.58
CA LYS A 125 6.61 21.17 25.92
C LYS A 125 6.54 22.13 24.73
N HIS A 126 6.63 21.61 23.51
CA HIS A 126 6.66 22.36 22.27
C HIS A 126 5.62 21.81 21.28
N PRO A 127 4.33 22.14 21.46
CA PRO A 127 3.25 21.61 20.62
C PRO A 127 3.37 22.03 19.15
N ASP A 128 3.98 23.18 18.88
CA ASP A 128 4.10 23.74 17.52
C ASP A 128 5.32 23.24 16.74
N TRP A 129 6.23 22.49 17.38
CA TRP A 129 7.42 21.99 16.70
C TRP A 129 7.12 20.88 15.70
N THR A 130 7.83 20.87 14.58
CA THR A 130 7.67 19.80 13.59
C THR A 130 8.24 18.49 14.10
N ARG A 131 7.86 17.39 13.47
CA ARG A 131 8.33 16.04 13.86
C ARG A 131 9.85 15.94 13.79
N GLU A 132 10.44 16.54 12.76
CA GLU A 132 11.87 16.57 12.49
C GLU A 132 12.62 17.31 13.60
N GLN A 133 12.14 18.50 14.00
CA GLN A 133 12.71 19.29 15.09
C GLN A 133 12.74 18.54 16.43
N CYS A 134 11.68 17.77 16.72
CA CYS A 134 11.63 16.94 17.93
C CYS A 134 12.60 15.75 17.88
N ILE A 135 12.83 15.18 16.70
CA ILE A 135 13.76 14.05 16.51
C ILE A 135 15.20 14.54 16.70
N ASP A 136 15.57 15.63 16.04
CA ASP A 136 16.92 16.19 16.10
C ASP A 136 17.29 16.55 17.54
N THR A 137 16.40 17.26 18.24
CA THR A 137 16.59 17.62 19.65
C THR A 137 16.68 16.38 20.56
N ALA A 138 15.85 15.36 20.32
CA ALA A 138 15.90 14.13 21.11
C ALA A 138 17.20 13.35 20.93
N LEU A 139 17.74 13.32 19.71
CA LEU A 139 19.02 12.69 19.41
C LEU A 139 20.18 13.45 20.05
N GLU A 140 20.17 14.78 19.99
CA GLU A 140 21.17 15.64 20.62
C GLU A 140 21.21 15.46 22.15
N GLU A 141 20.06 15.42 22.82
CA GLU A 141 19.96 15.21 24.28
C GLU A 141 20.30 13.78 24.72
N ILE A 142 20.15 12.79 23.84
CA ILE A 142 20.54 11.40 24.11
C ILE A 142 22.04 11.19 23.87
N ALA A 143 22.62 11.91 22.91
CA ALA A 143 24.04 11.89 22.58
C ALA A 143 24.89 12.72 23.55
N SER A 144 24.33 13.80 24.11
CA SER A 144 24.91 14.55 25.23
C SER A 144 24.20 14.19 26.53
N PRO A 145 24.58 13.10 27.22
CA PRO A 145 24.11 12.87 28.57
C PRO A 145 24.61 14.05 29.43
N GLN A 146 23.73 15.00 29.72
CA GLN A 146 24.00 16.10 30.64
C GLN A 146 24.52 15.48 31.96
N ALA A 147 25.74 15.87 32.34
CA ALA A 147 26.44 15.44 33.55
C ALA A 147 25.75 15.94 34.82
#